data_AF-A0A6G3WSD3-F1
#
_entry.id   AF-A0A6G3WSD3-F1
#
_cell.length_a   1.000
_cell.length_b   1.000
_cell.length_c   1.000
_cell.angle_alpha   90.00
_cell.angle_beta   90.00
_cell.angle_gamma   90.00
#
_symmetry.space_group_name_H-M   'P 1'
#
loop_
_entity.id
_entity.type
_entity.pdbx_description
1 polymer ?
#
loop_
_entity_poly.entity_id
_entity_poly.type
_entity_poly.pdbx_seq_one_letter_code
_entity_poly.pdbx_strand_id
1 'polypeptide(L)' 'FAPGELAAVRALRRALSTRDGHGALQMLLDRVRRTPDNAAFLRQVRPTVPDA' A
#
# COMPACT_ATOMS: atom_id res chain seq x y z
N PHE A 1 15.75 1.47 -1.17
CA PHE A 1 14.37 1.85 -1.54
C PHE A 1 14.45 2.98 -2.55
N ALA A 2 13.88 2.81 -3.73
CA ALA A 2 13.80 3.89 -4.71
C ALA A 2 12.86 5.00 -4.19
N PRO A 3 13.10 6.28 -4.52
CA PRO A 3 12.32 7.40 -3.98
C PRO A 3 10.79 7.27 -4.22
N GLY A 4 10.37 6.73 -5.36
CA GLY A 4 8.94 6.49 -5.67
C GLY A 4 8.30 5.33 -4.89
N GLU A 5 9.09 4.37 -4.40
CA GLU A 5 8.59 3.32 -3.51
C GLU A 5 8.30 3.89 -2.12
N LEU A 6 9.16 4.80 -1.65
CA LEU A 6 9.02 5.44 -0.36
C LEU A 6 7.80 6.37 -0.31
N ALA A 7 7.54 7.10 -1.41
CA ALA A 7 6.33 7.92 -1.57
C ALA A 7 5.06 7.06 -1.52
N ALA A 8 5.04 5.95 -2.27
CA ALA A 8 3.93 5.00 -2.27
C ALA A 8 3.64 4.40 -0.88
N VAL A 9 4.68 4.01 -0.13
CA VAL A 9 4.53 3.49 1.24
C VAL A 9 3.99 4.55 2.20
N ARG A 10 4.45 5.80 2.09
CA ARG A 10 3.96 6.91 2.93
C ARG A 10 2.49 7.21 2.65
N ALA A 11 2.11 7.25 1.38
CA ALA A 11 0.73 7.49 0.97
C ALA A 11 -0.18 6.33 1.39
N LEU A 12 0.27 5.08 1.24
CA LEU A 12 -0.43 3.89 1.74
C LEU A 12 -0.62 3.96 3.26
N ARG A 13 0.41 4.31 4.02
CA ARG A 13 0.32 4.45 5.48
C ARG A 13 -0.72 5.48 5.88
N ARG A 14 -0.74 6.65 5.23
CA ARG A 14 -1.76 7.69 5.47
C ARG A 14 -3.18 7.18 5.19
N ALA A 15 -3.38 6.47 4.07
CA ALA A 15 -4.69 5.92 3.69
C ALA A 15 -5.18 4.82 4.64
N LEU A 16 -4.27 4.05 5.25
CA LEU A 16 -4.62 3.04 6.25
C LEU A 16 -4.91 3.67 7.62
N SER A 17 -4.23 4.77 7.98
CA SER A 17 -4.46 5.48 9.24
C SER A 17 -5.83 6.16 9.35
N THR A 18 -6.50 6.44 8.23
CA THR A 18 -7.85 7.04 8.22
C THR A 18 -8.97 6.02 8.26
N ARG A 19 -8.65 4.72 8.18
CA ARG A 19 -9.61 3.61 8.22
C ARG A 19 -9.56 2.90 9.58
N ASP A 20 -10.61 2.14 9.88
CA ASP A 20 -10.60 1.22 11.01
C ASP A 20 -9.37 0.28 10.91
N GLY A 21 -8.57 0.23 11.98
CA GLY A 21 -7.26 -0.41 11.95
C GLY A 21 -7.31 -1.92 11.67
N HIS A 22 -8.37 -2.60 12.11
CA HIS A 22 -8.52 -4.03 11.90
C HIS A 22 -8.97 -4.33 10.45
N GLY A 23 -9.96 -3.58 9.95
CA GLY A 23 -10.40 -3.70 8.56
C GLY A 23 -9.32 -3.30 7.55
N ALA A 24 -8.55 -2.25 7.85
CA ALA A 24 -7.42 -1.80 7.04
C ALA A 24 -6.32 -2.87 6.94
N LEU A 25 -6.00 -3.53 8.06
CA LEU A 25 -5.02 -4.61 8.10
C LEU A 25 -5.48 -5.84 7.30
N GLN A 26 -6.74 -6.27 7.44
CA GLN A 26 -7.25 -7.40 6.68
C GLN A 26 -7.22 -7.15 5.17
N MET A 27 -7.67 -5.96 4.73
CA MET A 27 -7.58 -5.57 3.32
C MET A 27 -6.13 -5.56 2.80
N LEU A 28 -5.18 -5.08 3.63
CA LEU A 28 -3.76 -5.08 3.27
C LEU A 28 -3.23 -6.51 3.12
N LEU A 29 -3.53 -7.39 4.09
CA LEU A 29 -3.11 -8.79 4.09
C LEU A 29 -3.69 -9.55 2.89
N ASP A 30 -4.96 -9.35 2.57
CA ASP A 30 -5.59 -9.97 1.40
C ASP A 30 -4.93 -9.51 0.10
N ARG A 31 -4.57 -8.23 0.00
CA ARG A 31 -3.90 -7.71 -1.19
C ARG A 31 -2.47 -8.23 -1.33
N VAL A 32 -1.72 -8.30 -0.23
CA VAL A 32 -0.36 -8.86 -0.21
C VAL A 32 -0.35 -10.34 -0.56
N ARG A 33 -1.32 -11.12 -0.05
CA ARG A 33 -1.48 -12.56 -0.39
C ARG A 33 -1.82 -12.81 -1.86
N ARG A 34 -2.44 -11.85 -2.54
CA ARG A 34 -2.77 -11.91 -3.98
C ARG A 34 -1.63 -11.44 -4.88
N THR A 35 -0.53 -10.97 -4.31
CA THR A 35 0.64 -10.51 -5.05
C THR A 35 1.83 -11.45 -4.80
N PRO A 36 2.66 -11.72 -5.82
CA PRO A 36 3.78 -12.64 -5.68
C PRO A 36 4.89 -12.09 -4.78
N ASP A 37 5.02 -10.76 -4.69
CA ASP A 37 6.03 -10.08 -3.87
C ASP A 37 5.61 -8.64 -3.52
N ASN A 38 6.35 -8.03 -2.58
CA ASN A 38 6.09 -6.67 -2.11
C ASN A 38 6.29 -5.59 -3.19
N ALA A 39 7.17 -5.81 -4.17
CA ALA A 39 7.39 -4.87 -5.26
C ALA A 39 6.20 -4.87 -6.24
N ALA A 40 5.62 -6.04 -6.51
CA ALA A 40 4.40 -6.20 -7.29
C ALA A 40 3.20 -5.54 -6.60
N PHE A 41 3.10 -5.69 -5.28
CA PHE A 41 2.12 -4.96 -4.47
C PHE A 41 2.28 -3.44 -4.59
N LEU A 42 3.49 -2.91 -4.38
CA LEU A 42 3.75 -1.47 -4.47
C LEU A 42 3.47 -0.91 -5.87
N ARG A 43 3.79 -1.66 -6.94
CA ARG A 43 3.43 -1.26 -8.32
C ARG A 43 1.92 -1.13 -8.53
N GLN A 44 1.11 -1.97 -7.91
CA GLN A 44 -0.36 -1.87 -7.99
C GLN A 44 -0.93 -0.75 -7.11
N VAL A 45 -0.28 -0.44 -5.99
CA VAL A 45 -0.74 0.61 -5.06
C VAL A 45 -0.39 2.00 -5.57
N ARG A 46 0.78 2.19 -6.18
CA ARG A 46 1.23 3.48 -6.75
C ARG A 46 0.16 4.28 -7.52
N PRO A 47 -0.59 3.72 -8.48
CA PRO A 47 -1.63 4.47 -9.21
C PRO A 47 -2.87 4.81 -8.37
N THR A 48 -3.06 4.16 -7.23
CA THR A 48 -4.23 4.35 -6.35
C THR A 48 -4.00 5.36 -5.23
N VAL A 49 -2.76 5.84 -5.07
CA VAL A 49 -2.40 6.86 -4.08
C VAL A 49 -2.03 8.14 -4.80
N PRO A 50 -2.80 9.23 -4.61
CA PRO A 50 -2.41 10.53 -5.14
C PRO A 50 -1.12 10.97 -4.43
N ASP A 51 -0.18 11.53 -5.20
CA ASP A 51 1.13 12.07 -4.75
C ASP A 51 2.29 11.05 -4.60
N ALA A 52 2.34 10.03 -5.47
CA ALA A 52 3.41 9.01 -5.54
C ALA A 52 4.55 9.34 -6.53
#